data_AF-A0A9D8IYJ7-F1
#
_entry.id   AF-A0A9D8IYJ7-F1
#
_cell.length_a   1.000
_cell.length_b   1.000
_cell.length_c   1.000
_cell.angle_alpha   90.00
_cell.angle_beta   90.00
_cell.angle_gamma   90.00
#
_symmetry.space_group_name_H-M   'P 1'
#
loop_
_entity.id
_entity.type
_entity.pdbx_description
1 polymer ?
#
loop_
_entity_poly.entity_id
_entity_poly.type
_entity_poly.pdbx_seq_one_letter_code
_entity_poly.pdbx_strand_id
1 'polypeptide(L)'
;MNACTFLFFLAVAFGPPALAQEQDNIWLGTTTAWGTASNWSLNAVPTTDHNVKIPRRANAATLSAASVARTITFLDSLTTGTASIAVGTQTLTVGTTGAPGNITVNNNGVLSVSTGTVTLSNGGSMTLNSGGSITLSGAGTINVSGDWTNDGGTFTPGTGTVVFNSTTAAQTIGGTATTQTFNSITVNKTGQTLSVGGSTTTLTLSGTLTLTAGTFAAGTATTINVAVNWSQATAATFTAGTGTVVFNGTGAQQILGTLATKVFNDLIINKSAGTLLNTAGGTTAITVGGNLTQTQGNFTPPATLNVTGGFTHTDGTLTAGTTINIGGNWTRNGGSFTSGTGTVVFNGSVGQSIGGSAGTTFNNLTMNNASGLSTD
;
A
#
# COMPACT_ATOMS: atom_id res chain seq x y z
N MET A 1 -12.15 55.69 -65.50
CA MET A 1 -13.24 55.44 -64.53
C MET A 1 -13.16 53.98 -64.13
N ASN A 2 -12.55 53.72 -62.97
CA ASN A 2 -12.51 52.40 -62.35
C ASN A 2 -13.64 52.31 -61.34
N ALA A 3 -14.38 51.20 -61.32
CA ALA A 3 -15.17 50.80 -60.17
C ALA A 3 -14.79 49.35 -59.83
N CYS A 4 -13.94 49.21 -58.81
CA CYS A 4 -13.57 47.94 -58.19
C CYS A 4 -14.76 47.37 -57.43
N THR A 5 -15.10 46.12 -57.70
CA THR A 5 -16.08 45.35 -56.93
C THR A 5 -15.38 44.77 -55.69
N PHE A 6 -15.81 45.18 -54.50
CA PHE A 6 -15.30 44.67 -53.22
C PHE A 6 -15.98 43.34 -52.88
N LEU A 7 -15.20 42.27 -52.78
CA LEU A 7 -15.65 40.95 -52.33
C LEU A 7 -15.50 40.89 -50.80
N PHE A 8 -16.62 40.82 -50.07
CA PHE A 8 -16.64 40.74 -48.61
C PHE A 8 -16.53 39.27 -48.18
N PHE A 9 -15.35 38.84 -47.72
CA PHE A 9 -15.19 37.55 -47.05
C PHE A 9 -15.65 37.68 -45.59
N LEU A 10 -16.76 37.02 -45.24
CA LEU A 10 -17.17 36.83 -43.85
C LEU A 10 -16.27 35.76 -43.21
N ALA A 11 -15.22 36.18 -42.52
CA ALA A 11 -14.42 35.29 -41.69
C ALA A 11 -15.25 34.92 -40.44
N VAL A 12 -15.81 33.71 -40.42
CA VAL A 12 -16.35 33.12 -39.20
C VAL A 12 -15.15 32.69 -38.35
N ALA A 13 -14.75 33.52 -37.41
CA ALA A 13 -13.77 33.16 -36.41
C ALA A 13 -14.37 32.10 -35.49
N PHE A 14 -14.08 30.83 -35.75
CA PHE A 14 -14.17 29.81 -34.70
C PHE A 14 -13.06 30.14 -33.70
N GLY A 15 -13.42 30.81 -32.60
CA GLY A 15 -12.55 30.90 -31.45
C GLY A 15 -12.12 29.50 -31.02
N PRO A 16 -10.92 29.32 -30.43
CA PRO A 16 -10.56 28.05 -29.83
C PRO A 16 -11.70 27.60 -28.90
N PRO A 17 -12.02 26.30 -28.83
CA PRO A 17 -13.05 25.82 -27.91
C PRO A 17 -12.74 26.39 -26.53
N ALA A 18 -13.74 27.03 -25.92
CA ALA A 18 -13.59 27.59 -24.58
C ALA A 18 -13.01 26.49 -23.70
N LEU A 19 -11.79 26.71 -23.19
CA LEU A 19 -11.25 25.88 -22.12
C LEU A 19 -12.34 25.87 -21.04
N ALA A 20 -12.92 24.71 -20.73
CA ALA A 20 -13.93 24.60 -19.69
C ALA A 20 -13.34 25.24 -18.43
N GLN A 21 -13.83 26.43 -18.08
CA GLN A 21 -13.18 27.24 -17.08
C GLN A 21 -13.31 26.52 -15.75
N GLU A 22 -12.21 26.43 -15.02
CA GLU A 22 -12.20 25.81 -13.71
C GLU A 22 -13.15 26.56 -12.76
N GLN A 23 -14.27 25.94 -12.40
CA GLN A 23 -15.26 26.55 -11.50
C GLN A 23 -15.34 25.82 -10.17
N ASP A 24 -15.50 26.58 -9.09
CA ASP A 24 -15.78 26.04 -7.77
C ASP A 24 -17.27 25.76 -7.61
N ASN A 25 -17.61 24.56 -7.15
CA ASN A 25 -18.97 24.17 -6.81
C ASN A 25 -19.04 23.74 -5.34
N ILE A 26 -19.72 24.54 -4.52
CA ILE A 26 -19.71 24.42 -3.07
C ILE A 26 -20.97 23.68 -2.62
N TRP A 27 -20.80 22.70 -1.73
CA TRP A 27 -21.92 21.99 -1.11
C TRP A 27 -22.70 22.93 -0.17
N LEU A 28 -23.97 23.11 -0.48
CA LEU A 28 -24.94 23.88 0.31
C LEU A 28 -25.65 22.98 1.33
N GLY A 29 -25.90 21.71 0.99
CA GLY A 29 -26.50 20.73 1.90
C GLY A 29 -27.95 21.04 2.29
N THR A 30 -28.78 21.47 1.33
CA THR A 30 -30.23 21.63 1.57
C THR A 30 -30.91 20.29 1.87
N THR A 31 -30.39 19.22 1.26
CA THR A 31 -30.65 17.80 1.58
C THR A 31 -29.31 17.06 1.60
N THR A 32 -29.33 15.73 1.69
CA THR A 32 -28.11 14.91 1.66
C THR A 32 -27.68 14.48 0.25
N ALA A 33 -28.59 14.47 -0.73
CA ALA A 33 -28.36 13.82 -2.02
C ALA A 33 -27.37 14.58 -2.93
N TRP A 34 -26.22 13.96 -3.24
CA TRP A 34 -25.21 14.54 -4.14
C TRP A 34 -25.79 14.94 -5.51
N GLY A 35 -26.68 14.09 -6.05
CA GLY A 35 -27.27 14.28 -7.38
C GLY A 35 -28.34 15.38 -7.48
N THR A 36 -28.63 16.10 -6.41
CA THR A 36 -29.62 17.18 -6.43
C THR A 36 -28.94 18.52 -6.68
N ALA A 37 -29.25 19.15 -7.81
CA ALA A 37 -28.64 20.41 -8.26
C ALA A 37 -28.74 21.55 -7.22
N SER A 38 -29.86 21.67 -6.51
CA SER A 38 -30.07 22.70 -5.48
C SER A 38 -29.18 22.55 -4.24
N ASN A 39 -28.47 21.42 -4.08
CA ASN A 39 -27.48 21.26 -3.03
C ASN A 39 -26.13 21.90 -3.37
N TRP A 40 -26.00 22.55 -4.51
CA TRP A 40 -24.75 23.04 -5.07
C TRP A 40 -24.83 24.54 -5.38
N SER A 41 -23.74 25.28 -5.12
CA SER A 41 -23.71 26.74 -5.31
C SER A 41 -23.92 27.19 -6.75
N LEU A 42 -23.60 26.32 -7.72
CA LEU A 42 -23.87 26.57 -9.15
C LEU A 42 -25.26 26.12 -9.59
N ASN A 43 -26.09 25.63 -8.66
CA ASN A 43 -27.37 24.97 -8.95
C ASN A 43 -27.23 23.89 -10.04
N ALA A 44 -26.12 23.14 -9.99
CA ALA A 44 -25.77 22.09 -10.94
C ALA A 44 -24.99 21.00 -10.22
N VAL A 45 -25.25 19.74 -10.57
CA VAL A 45 -24.50 18.59 -10.03
C VAL A 45 -23.06 18.66 -10.54
N PRO A 46 -22.05 18.42 -9.68
CA PRO A 46 -20.65 18.43 -10.09
C PRO A 46 -20.38 17.52 -11.29
N THR A 47 -19.47 17.99 -12.12
CA THR A 47 -18.94 17.33 -13.32
C THR A 47 -17.41 17.31 -13.18
N THR A 48 -16.72 16.72 -14.15
CA THR A 48 -15.26 16.77 -14.23
C THR A 48 -14.72 18.21 -14.29
N ASP A 49 -15.52 19.21 -14.66
CA ASP A 49 -15.06 20.61 -14.75
C ASP A 49 -15.23 21.41 -13.44
N HIS A 50 -15.72 20.77 -12.38
CA HIS A 50 -16.02 21.43 -11.12
C HIS A 50 -15.04 21.03 -10.01
N ASN A 51 -14.37 22.02 -9.40
CA ASN A 51 -13.70 21.85 -8.11
C ASN A 51 -14.78 21.79 -7.02
N VAL A 52 -14.91 20.65 -6.36
CA VAL A 52 -15.89 20.49 -5.28
C VAL A 52 -15.29 20.95 -3.96
N LYS A 53 -16.02 21.83 -3.27
CA LYS A 53 -15.69 22.26 -1.91
C LYS A 53 -16.79 21.82 -0.96
N ILE A 54 -16.43 21.01 0.04
CA ILE A 54 -17.35 20.50 1.05
C ILE A 54 -17.08 21.19 2.38
N PRO A 55 -17.81 22.26 2.74
CA PRO A 55 -17.81 22.82 4.08
C PRO A 55 -18.63 21.95 5.05
N ARG A 56 -18.54 22.25 6.35
CA ARG A 56 -19.41 21.62 7.35
C ARG A 56 -20.86 22.03 7.11
N ARG A 57 -21.73 21.03 7.07
CA ARG A 57 -23.18 21.20 6.92
C ARG A 57 -23.90 20.22 7.85
N ALA A 58 -25.14 20.56 8.20
CA ALA A 58 -26.02 19.63 8.92
C ALA A 58 -26.31 18.38 8.07
N ASN A 59 -26.51 18.56 6.77
CA ASN A 59 -26.71 17.47 5.82
C ASN A 59 -25.40 17.14 5.09
N ALA A 60 -24.84 15.99 5.45
CA ALA A 60 -23.72 15.37 4.76
C ALA A 60 -24.07 14.99 3.31
N ALA A 61 -23.11 15.08 2.39
CA ALA A 61 -23.32 14.66 1.01
C ALA A 61 -23.30 13.12 0.92
N THR A 62 -24.29 12.53 0.25
CA THR A 62 -24.40 11.08 0.02
C THR A 62 -24.55 10.78 -1.46
N LEU A 63 -23.81 9.80 -1.96
CA LEU A 63 -23.92 9.36 -3.36
C LEU A 63 -25.03 8.31 -3.49
N SER A 64 -25.98 8.57 -4.38
CA SER A 64 -27.01 7.60 -4.81
C SER A 64 -26.74 7.04 -6.22
N ALA A 65 -25.77 7.57 -6.94
CA ALA A 65 -25.32 7.17 -8.28
C ALA A 65 -23.81 7.38 -8.40
N ALA A 66 -23.22 6.92 -9.49
CA ALA A 66 -21.83 7.28 -9.80
C ALA A 66 -21.71 8.80 -9.99
N SER A 67 -20.68 9.39 -9.41
CA SER A 67 -20.46 10.83 -9.40
C SER A 67 -19.04 11.18 -9.80
N VAL A 68 -18.87 12.40 -10.32
CA VAL A 68 -17.59 12.92 -10.79
C VAL A 68 -17.31 14.32 -10.21
N ALA A 69 -16.03 14.67 -10.10
CA ALA A 69 -15.55 16.01 -9.76
C ALA A 69 -14.15 16.24 -10.36
N ARG A 70 -13.70 17.48 -10.54
CA ARG A 70 -12.28 17.76 -10.86
C ARG A 70 -11.39 17.46 -9.67
N THR A 71 -11.68 18.11 -8.55
CA THR A 71 -11.00 17.97 -7.26
C THR A 71 -12.04 17.97 -6.15
N ILE A 72 -11.67 17.46 -4.97
CA ILE A 72 -12.51 17.55 -3.78
C ILE A 72 -11.67 18.11 -2.64
N THR A 73 -12.12 19.21 -2.06
CA THR A 73 -11.54 19.77 -0.84
C THR A 73 -12.58 19.82 0.25
N PHE A 74 -12.35 19.10 1.35
CA PHE A 74 -13.10 19.30 2.58
C PHE A 74 -12.58 20.57 3.26
N LEU A 75 -13.45 21.53 3.56
CA LEU A 75 -13.02 22.83 4.10
C LEU A 75 -12.92 22.80 5.63
N ASP A 76 -11.88 23.45 6.16
CA ASP A 76 -11.80 23.79 7.57
C ASP A 76 -12.73 24.97 7.85
N SER A 77 -13.93 24.68 8.35
CA SER A 77 -14.99 25.66 8.59
C SER A 77 -15.43 25.61 10.05
N LEU A 78 -15.66 26.77 10.67
CA LEU A 78 -16.10 26.93 12.06
C LEU A 78 -17.63 26.78 12.26
N THR A 79 -18.34 26.18 11.30
CA THR A 79 -19.79 25.97 11.36
C THR A 79 -20.16 24.64 12.01
N THR A 80 -21.44 24.47 12.41
CA THR A 80 -21.96 23.21 12.98
C THR A 80 -22.10 22.12 11.90
N GLY A 81 -22.12 20.85 12.32
CA GLY A 81 -22.20 19.68 11.41
C GLY A 81 -20.84 19.11 11.03
N THR A 82 -20.75 18.29 9.98
CA THR A 82 -19.50 17.68 9.50
C THR A 82 -19.31 17.96 8.02
N ALA A 83 -18.07 18.22 7.59
CA ALA A 83 -17.75 18.31 6.18
C ALA A 83 -17.59 16.87 5.68
N SER A 84 -18.61 16.29 5.07
CA SER A 84 -18.59 14.85 4.79
C SER A 84 -19.19 14.44 3.46
N ILE A 85 -18.57 13.40 2.88
CA ILE A 85 -19.08 12.65 1.74
C ILE A 85 -19.19 11.19 2.16
N ALA A 86 -20.37 10.59 1.94
CA ALA A 86 -20.58 9.16 2.01
C ALA A 86 -20.75 8.58 0.61
N VAL A 87 -19.76 7.80 0.17
CA VAL A 87 -19.75 7.13 -1.14
C VAL A 87 -20.63 5.87 -1.13
N GLY A 88 -20.79 5.23 0.03
CA GLY A 88 -21.60 4.02 0.17
C GLY A 88 -21.08 2.90 -0.74
N THR A 89 -21.94 2.40 -1.63
CA THR A 89 -21.66 1.37 -2.64
C THR A 89 -21.27 1.95 -4.00
N GLN A 90 -21.28 3.29 -4.15
CA GLN A 90 -21.19 3.94 -5.45
C GLN A 90 -19.74 4.18 -5.89
N THR A 91 -19.57 4.74 -7.08
CA THR A 91 -18.27 5.19 -7.58
C THR A 91 -18.16 6.71 -7.52
N LEU A 92 -17.07 7.22 -6.96
CA LEU A 92 -16.68 8.62 -7.03
C LEU A 92 -15.38 8.74 -7.81
N THR A 93 -15.42 9.34 -8.99
CA THR A 93 -14.23 9.60 -9.80
C THR A 93 -13.83 11.06 -9.70
N VAL A 94 -12.59 11.31 -9.32
CA VAL A 94 -12.03 12.65 -9.19
C VAL A 94 -10.93 12.82 -10.22
N GLY A 95 -10.95 13.94 -10.95
CA GLY A 95 -10.01 14.28 -12.02
C GLY A 95 -10.67 14.36 -13.40
N THR A 96 -9.90 14.88 -14.35
CA THR A 96 -10.29 15.03 -15.76
C THR A 96 -9.20 14.51 -16.69
N THR A 97 -9.49 14.47 -17.99
CA THR A 97 -8.44 14.38 -19.01
C THR A 97 -7.54 15.61 -18.92
N GLY A 98 -6.30 15.44 -18.45
CA GLY A 98 -5.27 16.47 -18.49
C GLY A 98 -4.98 17.20 -17.16
N ALA A 99 -5.83 17.07 -16.13
CA ALA A 99 -5.54 17.59 -14.77
C ALA A 99 -5.66 16.52 -13.68
N PRO A 100 -4.86 16.59 -12.60
CA PRO A 100 -4.88 15.59 -11.52
C PRO A 100 -6.14 15.70 -10.65
N GLY A 101 -6.71 14.54 -10.34
CA GLY A 101 -7.90 14.41 -9.50
C GLY A 101 -7.63 14.36 -8.01
N ASN A 102 -7.27 15.50 -7.41
CA ASN A 102 -6.85 15.54 -6.01
C ASN A 102 -8.05 15.49 -5.04
N ILE A 103 -7.87 14.76 -3.93
CA ILE A 103 -8.75 14.83 -2.75
C ILE A 103 -7.94 15.29 -1.55
N THR A 104 -8.35 16.40 -0.95
CA THR A 104 -7.76 16.94 0.28
C THR A 104 -8.77 16.91 1.42
N VAL A 105 -8.48 16.13 2.45
CA VAL A 105 -9.30 15.98 3.65
C VAL A 105 -8.68 16.81 4.77
N ASN A 106 -9.21 18.02 4.99
CA ASN A 106 -8.79 18.90 6.07
C ASN A 106 -9.48 18.55 7.39
N ASN A 107 -9.11 19.28 8.45
CA ASN A 107 -9.64 19.15 9.81
C ASN A 107 -11.17 18.96 9.85
N ASN A 108 -11.63 17.90 10.52
CA ASN A 108 -13.04 17.47 10.61
C ASN A 108 -13.72 17.10 9.28
N GLY A 109 -12.98 17.08 8.17
CA GLY A 109 -13.42 16.48 6.92
C GLY A 109 -13.52 14.98 7.07
N VAL A 110 -14.59 14.38 6.54
CA VAL A 110 -14.83 12.93 6.59
C VAL A 110 -15.20 12.41 5.20
N LEU A 111 -14.33 11.56 4.63
CA LEU A 111 -14.67 10.73 3.49
C LEU A 111 -14.98 9.31 3.98
N SER A 112 -16.20 8.83 3.75
CA SER A 112 -16.60 7.46 4.09
C SER A 112 -16.97 6.66 2.86
N VAL A 113 -16.49 5.42 2.81
CA VAL A 113 -16.77 4.47 1.72
C VAL A 113 -17.15 3.14 2.36
N SER A 114 -18.25 2.52 1.90
CA SER A 114 -18.64 1.20 2.38
C SER A 114 -17.97 0.14 1.50
N THR A 115 -18.64 -0.32 0.45
CA THR A 115 -18.08 -1.23 -0.57
C THR A 115 -17.85 -0.55 -1.91
N GLY A 116 -18.11 0.75 -2.00
CA GLY A 116 -17.93 1.56 -3.19
C GLY A 116 -16.46 1.80 -3.56
N THR A 117 -16.26 2.60 -4.60
CA THR A 117 -14.95 2.92 -5.15
C THR A 117 -14.71 4.42 -5.20
N VAL A 118 -13.53 4.86 -4.80
CA VAL A 118 -13.02 6.21 -5.04
C VAL A 118 -11.85 6.10 -6.00
N THR A 119 -11.84 6.89 -7.08
CA THR A 119 -10.78 6.86 -8.09
C THR A 119 -10.23 8.26 -8.29
N LEU A 120 -8.96 8.45 -7.95
CA LEU A 120 -8.20 9.67 -8.19
C LEU A 120 -7.42 9.49 -9.49
N SER A 121 -7.85 10.21 -10.53
CA SER A 121 -7.38 10.01 -11.90
C SER A 121 -6.23 10.95 -12.26
N ASN A 122 -5.48 10.57 -13.29
CA ASN A 122 -4.50 11.42 -13.97
C ASN A 122 -3.44 12.05 -13.03
N GLY A 123 -2.86 11.25 -12.13
CA GLY A 123 -1.89 11.71 -11.15
C GLY A 123 -2.53 12.35 -9.91
N GLY A 124 -3.83 12.14 -9.69
CA GLY A 124 -4.55 12.67 -8.54
C GLY A 124 -4.08 12.07 -7.22
N SER A 125 -3.70 12.95 -6.29
CA SER A 125 -3.18 12.61 -4.96
C SER A 125 -4.25 12.65 -3.88
N MET A 126 -4.10 11.79 -2.88
CA MET A 126 -4.89 11.79 -1.66
C MET A 126 -4.08 12.41 -0.52
N THR A 127 -4.58 13.51 0.05
CA THR A 127 -3.94 14.22 1.16
C THR A 127 -4.87 14.25 2.37
N LEU A 128 -4.42 13.69 3.49
CA LEU A 128 -5.09 13.76 4.79
C LEU A 128 -4.31 14.72 5.69
N ASN A 129 -4.87 15.90 5.92
CA ASN A 129 -4.28 16.86 6.85
C ASN A 129 -4.76 16.58 8.28
N SER A 130 -4.09 17.21 9.25
CA SER A 130 -4.44 17.09 10.67
C SER A 130 -5.94 17.24 10.94
N GLY A 131 -6.50 16.28 11.65
CA GLY A 131 -7.92 16.20 12.00
C GLY A 131 -8.86 15.76 10.87
N GLY A 132 -8.36 15.56 9.64
CA GLY A 132 -9.12 14.94 8.55
C GLY A 132 -9.27 13.43 8.75
N SER A 133 -10.37 12.85 8.28
CA SER A 133 -10.66 11.43 8.42
C SER A 133 -11.12 10.77 7.12
N ILE A 134 -10.57 9.58 6.85
CA ILE A 134 -11.08 8.68 5.82
C ILE A 134 -11.44 7.36 6.47
N THR A 135 -12.64 6.85 6.21
CA THR A 135 -13.13 5.57 6.75
C THR A 135 -13.61 4.67 5.64
N LEU A 136 -13.00 3.49 5.51
CA LEU A 136 -13.56 2.38 4.76
C LEU A 136 -14.33 1.50 5.75
N SER A 137 -15.66 1.58 5.76
CA SER A 137 -16.51 0.81 6.68
C SER A 137 -16.78 -0.63 6.18
N GLY A 138 -16.32 -0.95 4.97
CA GLY A 138 -16.37 -2.28 4.38
C GLY A 138 -15.23 -2.48 3.38
N ALA A 139 -15.44 -3.36 2.41
CA ALA A 139 -14.45 -3.73 1.40
C ALA A 139 -14.29 -2.71 0.26
N GLY A 140 -14.46 -1.41 0.55
CA GLY A 140 -14.34 -0.34 -0.42
C GLY A 140 -12.92 -0.22 -1.00
N THR A 141 -12.82 0.39 -2.17
CA THR A 141 -11.54 0.55 -2.88
C THR A 141 -11.20 2.02 -3.11
N ILE A 142 -9.94 2.41 -2.86
CA ILE A 142 -9.40 3.71 -3.26
C ILE A 142 -8.30 3.48 -4.30
N ASN A 143 -8.53 3.91 -5.53
CA ASN A 143 -7.51 3.93 -6.58
C ASN A 143 -6.80 5.28 -6.57
N VAL A 144 -5.50 5.28 -6.32
CA VAL A 144 -4.66 6.49 -6.27
C VAL A 144 -3.69 6.44 -7.44
N SER A 145 -3.74 7.45 -8.31
CA SER A 145 -2.75 7.62 -9.40
C SER A 145 -1.66 8.65 -9.07
N GLY A 146 -1.84 9.50 -8.05
CA GLY A 146 -0.84 10.40 -7.47
C GLY A 146 -0.30 9.88 -6.12
N ASP A 147 0.13 10.78 -5.25
CA ASP A 147 0.69 10.40 -3.95
C ASP A 147 -0.38 10.11 -2.89
N TRP A 148 0.00 9.36 -1.86
CA TRP A 148 -0.74 9.25 -0.60
C TRP A 148 0.03 10.00 0.49
N THR A 149 -0.54 11.09 1.00
CA THR A 149 0.09 11.93 2.00
C THR A 149 -0.77 11.97 3.26
N ASN A 150 -0.21 11.59 4.41
CA ASN A 150 -0.86 11.73 5.71
C ASN A 150 -0.06 12.67 6.62
N ASP A 151 -0.58 13.87 6.81
CA ASP A 151 -0.03 14.94 7.63
C ASP A 151 -0.81 15.15 8.93
N GLY A 152 -1.07 14.06 9.64
CA GLY A 152 -1.75 14.04 10.94
C GLY A 152 -3.25 13.73 10.88
N GLY A 153 -3.75 13.27 9.73
CA GLY A 153 -5.11 12.77 9.59
C GLY A 153 -5.27 11.31 10.04
N THR A 154 -6.51 10.85 10.10
CA THR A 154 -6.88 9.48 10.48
C THR A 154 -7.40 8.72 9.28
N PHE A 155 -6.74 7.60 8.93
CA PHE A 155 -7.28 6.63 7.98
C PHE A 155 -7.70 5.36 8.72
N THR A 156 -8.97 5.00 8.62
CA THR A 156 -9.54 3.76 9.16
C THR A 156 -9.87 2.82 7.98
N PRO A 157 -9.01 1.84 7.67
CA PRO A 157 -9.09 1.11 6.41
C PRO A 157 -10.12 -0.02 6.39
N GLY A 158 -10.74 -0.37 7.51
CA GLY A 158 -11.69 -1.49 7.61
C GLY A 158 -11.17 -2.75 6.94
N THR A 159 -11.95 -3.31 6.01
CA THR A 159 -11.53 -4.42 5.14
C THR A 159 -11.24 -3.98 3.70
N GLY A 160 -11.11 -2.68 3.46
CA GLY A 160 -10.93 -2.10 2.13
C GLY A 160 -9.51 -2.25 1.57
N THR A 161 -9.34 -1.77 0.35
CA THR A 161 -8.07 -1.84 -0.39
C THR A 161 -7.69 -0.48 -0.95
N VAL A 162 -6.42 -0.11 -0.81
CA VAL A 162 -5.83 1.02 -1.53
C VAL A 162 -4.98 0.49 -2.68
N VAL A 163 -5.23 0.98 -3.89
CA VAL A 163 -4.55 0.56 -5.12
C VAL A 163 -3.71 1.72 -5.62
N PHE A 164 -2.40 1.52 -5.69
CA PHE A 164 -1.47 2.45 -6.35
C PHE A 164 -1.24 1.96 -7.77
N ASN A 165 -1.66 2.74 -8.76
CA ASN A 165 -1.82 2.25 -10.14
C ASN A 165 -1.28 3.18 -11.24
N SER A 166 -0.52 4.22 -10.92
CA SER A 166 0.03 5.08 -11.99
C SER A 166 1.11 4.36 -12.80
N THR A 167 0.92 4.35 -14.12
CA THR A 167 1.87 3.79 -15.10
C THR A 167 2.75 4.87 -15.74
N THR A 168 2.56 6.14 -15.39
CA THR A 168 3.27 7.29 -15.97
C THR A 168 4.14 8.04 -14.98
N ALA A 169 3.89 7.90 -13.67
CA ALA A 169 4.64 8.57 -12.61
C ALA A 169 4.92 7.66 -11.42
N ALA A 170 6.03 7.92 -10.74
CA ALA A 170 6.29 7.33 -9.43
C ALA A 170 5.24 7.84 -8.42
N GLN A 171 4.98 7.06 -7.37
CA GLN A 171 4.08 7.44 -6.29
C GLN A 171 4.80 7.27 -4.95
N THR A 172 4.41 8.06 -3.96
CA THR A 172 4.92 7.98 -2.60
C THR A 172 3.78 7.76 -1.61
N ILE A 173 4.00 6.87 -0.64
CA ILE A 173 3.27 6.87 0.63
C ILE A 173 4.10 7.69 1.60
N GLY A 174 3.65 8.89 1.95
CA GLY A 174 4.43 9.80 2.77
C GLY A 174 3.60 10.73 3.64
N GLY A 175 4.16 11.92 3.90
CA GLY A 175 3.68 12.87 4.89
C GLY A 175 4.46 12.80 6.20
N THR A 176 3.94 13.48 7.22
CA THR A 176 4.55 13.59 8.55
C THR A 176 4.18 12.45 9.49
N ALA A 177 3.19 11.62 9.15
CA ALA A 177 2.86 10.42 9.92
C ALA A 177 4.03 9.41 9.94
N THR A 178 4.50 9.06 11.13
CA THR A 178 5.59 8.07 11.30
C THR A 178 5.13 6.65 11.05
N THR A 179 3.83 6.38 11.22
CA THR A 179 3.18 5.11 10.89
C THR A 179 2.04 5.34 9.92
N GLN A 180 2.02 4.56 8.84
CA GLN A 180 0.90 4.51 7.90
C GLN A 180 0.23 3.15 7.99
N THR A 181 -1.08 3.14 8.23
CA THR A 181 -1.86 1.90 8.39
C THR A 181 -2.84 1.74 7.24
N PHE A 182 -2.78 0.60 6.57
CA PHE A 182 -3.74 0.18 5.56
C PHE A 182 -4.29 -1.19 5.94
N ASN A 183 -5.43 -1.57 5.38
CA ASN A 183 -5.84 -2.96 5.41
C ASN A 183 -5.06 -3.70 4.33
N SER A 184 -5.46 -3.57 3.06
CA SER A 184 -4.74 -4.15 1.93
C SER A 184 -4.19 -3.06 1.01
N ILE A 185 -3.01 -3.32 0.46
CA ILE A 185 -2.41 -2.51 -0.61
C ILE A 185 -2.24 -3.37 -1.85
N THR A 186 -2.62 -2.82 -3.00
CA THR A 186 -2.22 -3.36 -4.30
C THR A 186 -1.29 -2.38 -5.02
N VAL A 187 -0.15 -2.87 -5.49
CA VAL A 187 0.76 -2.14 -6.37
C VAL A 187 0.61 -2.72 -7.77
N ASN A 188 0.16 -1.88 -8.70
CA ASN A 188 0.00 -2.22 -10.12
C ASN A 188 0.52 -1.08 -10.99
N LYS A 189 1.83 -0.89 -11.00
CA LYS A 189 2.48 0.29 -11.55
C LYS A 189 3.55 -0.08 -12.58
N THR A 190 3.18 -0.78 -13.64
CA THR A 190 4.13 -1.23 -14.68
C THR A 190 5.08 -0.10 -15.09
N GLY A 191 6.39 -0.35 -14.98
CA GLY A 191 7.45 0.62 -15.30
C GLY A 191 7.74 1.68 -14.22
N GLN A 192 6.92 1.79 -13.18
CA GLN A 192 7.03 2.82 -12.15
C GLN A 192 7.24 2.24 -10.75
N THR A 193 7.58 3.14 -9.81
CA THR A 193 7.85 2.80 -8.41
C THR A 193 6.79 3.40 -7.48
N LEU A 194 6.35 2.62 -6.49
CA LEU A 194 5.75 3.11 -5.25
C LEU A 194 6.83 3.07 -4.16
N SER A 195 7.10 4.20 -3.51
CA SER A 195 8.06 4.28 -2.40
C SER A 195 7.36 4.66 -1.10
N VAL A 196 7.76 4.09 0.03
CA VAL A 196 7.45 4.71 1.33
C VAL A 196 8.46 5.85 1.57
N GLY A 197 7.98 7.02 1.96
CA GLY A 197 8.78 8.23 2.12
C GLY A 197 8.27 9.17 3.20
N GLY A 198 8.75 10.42 3.18
CA GLY A 198 8.46 11.41 4.22
C GLY A 198 9.01 10.97 5.58
N SER A 199 8.23 11.14 6.63
CA SER A 199 8.58 10.71 7.99
C SER A 199 8.15 9.27 8.30
N THR A 200 7.55 8.56 7.35
CA THR A 200 7.01 7.22 7.58
C THR A 200 8.13 6.19 7.72
N THR A 201 8.28 5.64 8.93
CA THR A 201 9.23 4.56 9.24
C THR A 201 8.53 3.22 9.42
N THR A 202 7.22 3.21 9.65
CA THR A 202 6.43 1.98 9.80
C THR A 202 5.26 1.96 8.83
N LEU A 203 5.16 0.88 8.04
CA LEU A 203 3.97 0.56 7.24
C LEU A 203 3.28 -0.64 7.88
N THR A 204 2.00 -0.52 8.21
CA THR A 204 1.21 -1.60 8.82
C THR A 204 0.07 -2.01 7.91
N LEU A 205 0.02 -3.30 7.55
CA LEU A 205 -1.00 -3.90 6.71
C LEU A 205 -1.80 -4.93 7.52
N SER A 206 -3.05 -4.61 7.84
CA SER A 206 -3.98 -5.56 8.49
C SER A 206 -4.45 -6.67 7.56
N GLY A 207 -4.27 -6.48 6.25
CA GLY A 207 -4.66 -7.37 5.16
C GLY A 207 -3.47 -7.83 4.32
N THR A 208 -3.70 -8.02 3.03
CA THR A 208 -2.70 -8.56 2.09
C THR A 208 -1.94 -7.44 1.40
N LEU A 209 -0.62 -7.60 1.28
CA LEU A 209 0.18 -6.85 0.30
C LEU A 209 0.17 -7.60 -1.02
N THR A 210 -0.30 -6.95 -2.09
CA THR A 210 -0.32 -7.53 -3.43
C THR A 210 0.53 -6.71 -4.39
N LEU A 211 1.61 -7.30 -4.90
CA LEU A 211 2.50 -6.70 -5.89
C LEU A 211 2.27 -7.38 -7.24
N THR A 212 1.56 -6.70 -8.14
CA THR A 212 1.17 -7.26 -9.45
C THR A 212 2.13 -6.85 -10.57
N ALA A 213 2.54 -5.58 -10.60
CA ALA A 213 3.51 -5.05 -11.54
C ALA A 213 4.20 -3.80 -10.99
N GLY A 214 5.41 -3.51 -11.48
CA GLY A 214 6.20 -2.35 -11.07
C GLY A 214 7.02 -2.60 -9.82
N THR A 215 7.59 -1.53 -9.25
CA THR A 215 8.44 -1.62 -8.07
C THR A 215 7.71 -1.13 -6.82
N PHE A 216 7.77 -1.89 -5.73
CA PHE A 216 7.51 -1.40 -4.39
C PHE A 216 8.84 -1.24 -3.66
N ALA A 217 9.21 -0.01 -3.31
CA ALA A 217 10.42 0.29 -2.56
C ALA A 217 10.07 0.58 -1.10
N ALA A 218 10.72 -0.13 -0.18
CA ALA A 218 10.54 0.10 1.26
C ALA A 218 10.94 1.54 1.66
N GLY A 219 11.86 2.17 0.90
CA GLY A 219 12.23 3.58 1.09
C GLY A 219 12.64 3.89 2.53
N THR A 220 11.91 4.78 3.20
CA THR A 220 12.16 5.17 4.61
C THR A 220 11.61 4.17 5.64
N ALA A 221 10.81 3.19 5.22
CA ALA A 221 10.23 2.20 6.13
C ALA A 221 11.34 1.30 6.70
N THR A 222 11.55 1.40 8.00
CA THR A 222 12.38 0.46 8.76
C THR A 222 11.61 -0.81 9.11
N THR A 223 10.28 -0.75 9.15
CA THR A 223 9.40 -1.89 9.43
C THR A 223 8.18 -1.92 8.52
N ILE A 224 7.90 -3.09 7.93
CA ILE A 224 6.66 -3.38 7.19
C ILE A 224 5.97 -4.57 7.85
N ASN A 225 4.85 -4.33 8.52
CA ASN A 225 4.03 -5.36 9.16
C ASN A 225 2.98 -5.90 8.18
N VAL A 226 2.88 -7.23 8.06
CA VAL A 226 1.90 -7.90 7.22
C VAL A 226 1.13 -8.93 8.05
N ALA A 227 -0.18 -8.72 8.21
CA ALA A 227 -1.03 -9.57 9.04
C ALA A 227 -1.76 -10.67 8.26
N VAL A 228 -1.84 -10.60 6.92
CA VAL A 228 -2.44 -11.66 6.09
C VAL A 228 -1.42 -12.23 5.12
N ASN A 229 -1.40 -11.84 3.85
CA ASN A 229 -0.53 -12.48 2.87
C ASN A 229 0.43 -11.50 2.22
N TRP A 230 1.56 -12.02 1.76
CA TRP A 230 2.46 -11.36 0.83
C TRP A 230 2.32 -12.03 -0.53
N SER A 231 1.74 -11.35 -1.52
CA SER A 231 1.63 -11.84 -2.89
C SER A 231 2.50 -11.00 -3.81
N GLN A 232 3.38 -11.65 -4.57
CA GLN A 232 4.26 -10.97 -5.53
C GLN A 232 4.35 -11.74 -6.84
N ALA A 233 3.94 -11.08 -7.92
CA ALA A 233 4.01 -11.59 -9.28
C ALA A 233 5.40 -11.39 -9.89
N THR A 234 5.72 -12.17 -10.93
CA THR A 234 6.98 -12.09 -11.69
C THR A 234 7.25 -10.70 -12.26
N ALA A 235 6.20 -9.95 -12.62
CA ALA A 235 6.30 -8.60 -13.17
C ALA A 235 6.52 -7.52 -12.10
N ALA A 236 6.61 -7.90 -10.82
CA ALA A 236 6.75 -6.97 -9.70
C ALA A 236 8.09 -7.15 -8.96
N THR A 237 8.70 -6.03 -8.61
CA THR A 237 9.95 -5.97 -7.83
C THR A 237 9.66 -5.39 -6.45
N PHE A 238 10.19 -6.03 -5.41
CA PHE A 238 10.27 -5.43 -4.08
C PHE A 238 11.71 -5.02 -3.80
N THR A 239 11.94 -3.73 -3.53
CA THR A 239 13.24 -3.21 -3.13
C THR A 239 13.22 -3.02 -1.62
N ALA A 240 13.82 -3.98 -0.91
CA ALA A 240 13.71 -4.06 0.55
C ALA A 240 14.42 -2.93 1.32
N GLY A 241 15.37 -2.23 0.70
CA GLY A 241 16.18 -1.22 1.38
C GLY A 241 16.90 -1.83 2.59
N THR A 242 16.87 -1.13 3.72
CA THR A 242 17.38 -1.60 5.02
C THR A 242 16.25 -2.03 5.97
N GLY A 243 15.02 -2.13 5.48
CA GLY A 243 13.84 -2.39 6.30
C GLY A 243 13.69 -3.86 6.69
N THR A 244 12.87 -4.10 7.71
CA THR A 244 12.44 -5.43 8.15
C THR A 244 11.01 -5.69 7.72
N VAL A 245 10.75 -6.85 7.11
CA VAL A 245 9.37 -7.35 6.92
C VAL A 245 9.00 -8.25 8.09
N VAL A 246 7.84 -7.99 8.69
CA VAL A 246 7.33 -8.73 9.85
C VAL A 246 6.02 -9.40 9.49
N PHE A 247 5.98 -10.72 9.54
CA PHE A 247 4.72 -11.48 9.49
C PHE A 247 4.17 -11.64 10.90
N ASN A 248 3.08 -10.94 11.21
CA ASN A 248 2.53 -10.81 12.56
C ASN A 248 1.03 -11.15 12.66
N GLY A 249 0.49 -11.83 11.67
CA GLY A 249 -0.91 -12.20 11.61
C GLY A 249 -1.33 -13.23 12.67
N THR A 250 -2.58 -13.13 13.11
CA THR A 250 -3.23 -14.07 14.03
C THR A 250 -3.81 -15.30 13.34
N GLY A 251 -4.00 -15.25 12.02
CA GLY A 251 -4.41 -16.38 11.19
C GLY A 251 -3.24 -17.03 10.45
N ALA A 252 -3.52 -18.06 9.65
CA ALA A 252 -2.54 -18.58 8.70
C ALA A 252 -2.15 -17.49 7.68
N GLN A 253 -0.88 -17.45 7.32
CA GLN A 253 -0.32 -16.48 6.38
C GLN A 253 0.48 -17.19 5.30
N GLN A 254 0.54 -16.59 4.12
CA GLN A 254 1.26 -17.13 2.99
C GLN A 254 2.16 -16.08 2.34
N ILE A 255 3.32 -16.55 1.91
CA ILE A 255 4.21 -15.88 0.98
C ILE A 255 4.01 -16.53 -0.39
N LEU A 256 3.31 -15.86 -1.30
CA LEU A 256 2.80 -16.46 -2.54
C LEU A 256 2.98 -15.58 -3.79
N GLY A 257 2.43 -16.04 -4.91
CA GLY A 257 2.45 -15.37 -6.20
C GLY A 257 3.27 -16.13 -7.24
N THR A 258 3.51 -15.54 -8.40
CA THR A 258 4.22 -16.18 -9.52
C THR A 258 5.74 -15.97 -9.51
N LEU A 259 6.26 -15.04 -8.68
CA LEU A 259 7.70 -14.85 -8.55
C LEU A 259 8.36 -15.99 -7.77
N ALA A 260 9.32 -16.66 -8.40
CA ALA A 260 9.98 -17.84 -7.86
C ALA A 260 10.84 -17.58 -6.62
N THR A 261 11.64 -16.52 -6.65
CA THR A 261 12.50 -16.12 -5.54
C THR A 261 12.05 -14.79 -4.99
N LYS A 262 11.67 -14.76 -3.71
CA LYS A 262 11.34 -13.51 -3.00
C LYS A 262 12.52 -13.06 -2.16
N VAL A 263 12.80 -11.77 -2.19
CA VAL A 263 13.94 -11.17 -1.49
C VAL A 263 13.44 -10.23 -0.41
N PHE A 264 13.97 -10.40 0.80
CA PHE A 264 13.80 -9.51 1.93
C PHE A 264 15.19 -9.04 2.39
N ASN A 265 15.25 -7.89 3.06
CA ASN A 265 16.46 -7.49 3.79
C ASN A 265 16.49 -8.26 5.10
N ASP A 266 15.77 -7.82 6.13
CA ASP A 266 15.53 -8.59 7.35
C ASP A 266 14.11 -9.17 7.34
N LEU A 267 13.94 -10.35 7.94
CA LEU A 267 12.66 -11.05 8.00
C LEU A 267 12.37 -11.52 9.43
N ILE A 268 11.21 -11.12 9.95
CA ILE A 268 10.72 -11.56 11.26
C ILE A 268 9.41 -12.34 11.10
N ILE A 269 9.36 -13.51 11.74
CA ILE A 269 8.14 -14.28 11.95
C ILE A 269 7.74 -14.09 13.41
N ASN A 270 6.70 -13.29 13.64
CA ASN A 270 6.16 -12.97 14.96
C ASN A 270 4.65 -13.14 14.98
N LYS A 271 4.20 -14.34 14.62
CA LYS A 271 2.79 -14.68 14.50
C LYS A 271 2.24 -15.14 15.84
N SER A 272 0.91 -15.25 15.96
CA SER A 272 0.31 -15.94 17.11
C SER A 272 0.79 -17.40 17.18
N ALA A 273 1.01 -17.90 18.40
CA ALA A 273 1.47 -19.26 18.66
C ALA A 273 0.66 -20.32 17.90
N GLY A 274 1.35 -21.29 17.29
CA GLY A 274 0.76 -22.38 16.52
C GLY A 274 0.25 -22.02 15.12
N THR A 275 0.19 -20.73 14.75
CA THR A 275 -0.30 -20.31 13.42
C THR A 275 0.80 -20.40 12.37
N LEU A 276 0.44 -20.85 11.16
CA LEU A 276 1.41 -21.14 10.10
C LEU A 276 1.68 -19.94 9.20
N LEU A 277 2.97 -19.66 8.94
CA LEU A 277 3.47 -19.00 7.75
C LEU A 277 4.02 -20.06 6.80
N ASN A 278 3.52 -20.14 5.58
CA ASN A 278 4.09 -21.00 4.55
C ASN A 278 4.27 -20.28 3.22
N THR A 279 4.83 -20.99 2.24
CA THR A 279 4.88 -20.52 0.85
C THR A 279 3.85 -21.22 -0.01
N ALA A 280 3.42 -20.55 -1.09
CA ALA A 280 2.51 -21.11 -2.09
C ALA A 280 2.75 -20.50 -3.48
N GLY A 281 1.99 -20.97 -4.47
CA GLY A 281 2.09 -20.53 -5.86
C GLY A 281 3.40 -20.97 -6.50
N GLY A 282 4.05 -20.06 -7.23
CA GLY A 282 5.34 -20.29 -7.88
C GLY A 282 6.55 -20.09 -6.98
N THR A 283 6.38 -19.78 -5.70
CA THR A 283 7.48 -19.43 -4.79
C THR A 283 8.28 -20.68 -4.41
N THR A 284 9.51 -20.80 -4.93
CA THR A 284 10.41 -21.93 -4.65
C THR A 284 11.61 -21.54 -3.79
N ALA A 285 11.88 -20.24 -3.64
CA ALA A 285 12.96 -19.74 -2.81
C ALA A 285 12.59 -18.45 -2.06
N ILE A 286 13.15 -18.30 -0.85
CA ILE A 286 13.22 -17.04 -0.11
C ILE A 286 14.70 -16.71 0.11
N THR A 287 15.07 -15.46 -0.14
CA THR A 287 16.38 -14.91 0.21
C THR A 287 16.20 -13.77 1.21
N VAL A 288 16.88 -13.85 2.35
CA VAL A 288 16.96 -12.83 3.39
C VAL A 288 18.39 -12.31 3.36
N GLY A 289 18.58 -11.06 2.91
CA GLY A 289 19.90 -10.45 2.76
C GLY A 289 20.57 -10.10 4.09
N GLY A 290 19.77 -9.92 5.13
CA GLY A 290 20.17 -9.73 6.52
C GLY A 290 19.78 -10.95 7.36
N ASN A 291 19.16 -10.69 8.50
CA ASN A 291 18.84 -11.68 9.52
C ASN A 291 17.42 -12.24 9.37
N LEU A 292 17.29 -13.52 9.70
CA LEU A 292 16.00 -14.18 9.89
C LEU A 292 15.77 -14.41 11.39
N THR A 293 14.68 -13.87 11.92
CA THR A 293 14.28 -14.09 13.32
C THR A 293 12.89 -14.71 13.39
N GLN A 294 12.76 -15.83 14.10
CA GLN A 294 11.47 -16.43 14.42
C GLN A 294 11.22 -16.33 15.92
N THR A 295 10.33 -15.41 16.32
CA THR A 295 10.00 -15.14 17.72
C THR A 295 8.80 -15.95 18.20
N GLN A 296 7.85 -16.26 17.31
CA GLN A 296 6.66 -17.07 17.60
C GLN A 296 6.01 -17.56 16.28
N GLY A 297 5.15 -18.58 16.39
CA GLY A 297 4.40 -19.14 15.26
C GLY A 297 5.18 -20.20 14.50
N ASN A 298 4.50 -20.87 13.58
CA ASN A 298 5.10 -21.91 12.76
C ASN A 298 5.55 -21.32 11.41
N PHE A 299 6.73 -21.70 10.93
CA PHE A 299 7.24 -21.31 9.64
C PHE A 299 7.64 -22.54 8.82
N THR A 300 7.09 -22.65 7.62
CA THR A 300 7.50 -23.62 6.60
C THR A 300 7.99 -22.84 5.36
N PRO A 301 9.29 -22.52 5.27
CA PRO A 301 9.89 -21.92 4.08
C PRO A 301 9.66 -22.76 2.81
N PRO A 302 9.94 -22.22 1.62
CA PRO A 302 9.90 -23.02 0.39
C PRO A 302 11.10 -23.99 0.36
N ALA A 303 11.29 -24.69 -0.75
CA ALA A 303 12.39 -25.64 -0.93
C ALA A 303 13.75 -25.04 -0.54
N THR A 304 14.04 -23.80 -0.97
CA THR A 304 15.29 -23.12 -0.64
C THR A 304 15.06 -21.88 0.23
N LEU A 305 15.70 -21.84 1.40
CA LEU A 305 15.80 -20.65 2.23
C LEU A 305 17.26 -20.20 2.29
N ASN A 306 17.54 -18.99 1.82
CA ASN A 306 18.85 -18.37 1.92
C ASN A 306 18.80 -17.25 2.96
N VAL A 307 19.67 -17.29 3.96
CA VAL A 307 19.85 -16.23 4.95
C VAL A 307 21.31 -15.81 4.90
N THR A 308 21.61 -14.63 4.37
CA THR A 308 22.98 -14.14 4.27
C THR A 308 23.52 -13.72 5.65
N GLY A 309 22.65 -13.19 6.52
CA GLY A 309 22.97 -12.90 7.92
C GLY A 309 22.72 -14.09 8.84
N GLY A 310 22.46 -13.78 10.11
CA GLY A 310 22.20 -14.77 11.15
C GLY A 310 20.77 -15.28 11.18
N PHE A 311 20.60 -16.49 11.70
CA PHE A 311 19.31 -17.07 12.03
C PHE A 311 19.13 -17.14 13.54
N THR A 312 18.05 -16.55 14.06
CA THR A 312 17.65 -16.64 15.46
C THR A 312 16.27 -17.26 15.59
N HIS A 313 16.14 -18.29 16.41
CA HIS A 313 14.88 -18.98 16.69
C HIS A 313 14.60 -19.02 18.18
N THR A 314 13.56 -18.30 18.61
CA THR A 314 13.21 -18.16 20.02
C THR A 314 12.05 -19.08 20.40
N ASP A 315 11.02 -19.19 19.55
CA ASP A 315 9.84 -20.03 19.80
C ASP A 315 9.14 -20.45 18.50
N GLY A 316 8.13 -21.31 18.60
CA GLY A 316 7.36 -21.85 17.48
C GLY A 316 8.10 -22.96 16.72
N THR A 317 7.52 -23.43 15.61
CA THR A 317 8.09 -24.52 14.82
C THR A 317 8.70 -24.00 13.52
N LEU A 318 9.98 -24.26 13.27
CA LEU A 318 10.57 -24.14 11.93
C LEU A 318 10.58 -25.53 11.27
N THR A 319 9.84 -25.70 10.17
CA THR A 319 9.88 -26.92 9.36
C THR A 319 10.71 -26.66 8.10
N ALA A 320 11.89 -27.27 8.02
CA ALA A 320 12.82 -27.04 6.92
C ALA A 320 12.27 -27.49 5.57
N GLY A 321 12.64 -26.75 4.52
CA GLY A 321 12.54 -27.20 3.13
C GLY A 321 13.66 -28.18 2.77
N THR A 322 14.06 -28.21 1.50
CA THR A 322 15.16 -29.06 1.03
C THR A 322 16.53 -28.51 1.45
N THR A 323 16.68 -27.19 1.47
CA THR A 323 17.97 -26.54 1.77
C THR A 323 17.77 -25.24 2.53
N ILE A 324 18.52 -25.08 3.63
CA ILE A 324 18.69 -23.81 4.33
C ILE A 324 20.16 -23.41 4.23
N ASN A 325 20.45 -22.30 3.54
CA ASN A 325 21.78 -21.70 3.48
C ASN A 325 21.87 -20.59 4.51
N ILE A 326 22.89 -20.62 5.36
CA ILE A 326 23.12 -19.64 6.42
C ILE A 326 24.51 -19.05 6.24
N GLY A 327 24.58 -17.72 6.10
CA GLY A 327 25.83 -16.97 6.01
C GLY A 327 26.34 -16.42 7.36
N GLY A 328 25.46 -16.29 8.36
CA GLY A 328 25.80 -15.86 9.73
C GLY A 328 25.69 -16.99 10.76
N ASN A 329 25.46 -16.64 12.03
CA ASN A 329 25.35 -17.64 13.09
C ASN A 329 23.96 -18.30 13.12
N TRP A 330 23.92 -19.54 13.62
CA TRP A 330 22.68 -20.25 13.93
C TRP A 330 22.46 -20.25 15.43
N THR A 331 21.45 -19.52 15.90
CA THR A 331 21.15 -19.39 17.33
C THR A 331 19.75 -19.91 17.62
N ARG A 332 19.65 -21.02 18.38
CA ARG A 332 18.37 -21.56 18.86
C ARG A 332 18.22 -21.37 20.36
N ASN A 333 17.22 -20.58 20.74
CA ASN A 333 16.89 -20.26 22.13
C ASN A 333 15.58 -20.89 22.62
N GLY A 334 14.91 -21.66 21.76
CA GLY A 334 13.68 -22.36 22.08
C GLY A 334 12.98 -22.95 20.85
N GLY A 335 11.68 -23.20 20.98
CA GLY A 335 10.84 -23.76 19.91
C GLY A 335 11.28 -25.14 19.41
N SER A 336 10.74 -25.54 18.26
CA SER A 336 11.06 -26.80 17.58
C SER A 336 11.65 -26.56 16.18
N PHE A 337 12.79 -27.18 15.89
CA PHE A 337 13.32 -27.24 14.52
C PHE A 337 13.09 -28.64 13.95
N THR A 338 12.22 -28.74 12.95
CA THR A 338 11.93 -29.97 12.22
C THR A 338 12.75 -29.98 10.94
N SER A 339 13.89 -30.67 10.96
CA SER A 339 14.85 -30.73 9.85
C SER A 339 14.36 -31.52 8.63
N GLY A 340 13.38 -32.43 8.81
CA GLY A 340 12.86 -33.27 7.74
C GLY A 340 13.97 -34.07 7.06
N THR A 341 13.99 -34.06 5.72
CA THR A 341 15.07 -34.65 4.91
C THR A 341 16.05 -33.58 4.39
N GLY A 342 15.95 -32.34 4.87
CA GLY A 342 16.70 -31.20 4.34
C GLY A 342 18.17 -31.16 4.77
N THR A 343 18.92 -30.28 4.11
CA THR A 343 20.31 -29.97 4.43
C THR A 343 20.42 -28.52 4.91
N VAL A 344 21.10 -28.31 6.04
CA VAL A 344 21.56 -26.98 6.45
C VAL A 344 23.00 -26.79 5.98
N VAL A 345 23.26 -25.69 5.28
CA VAL A 345 24.57 -25.34 4.73
C VAL A 345 25.07 -24.07 5.41
N PHE A 346 26.21 -24.16 6.07
CA PHE A 346 26.92 -22.99 6.60
C PHE A 346 27.92 -22.53 5.54
N ASN A 347 27.66 -21.38 4.92
CA ASN A 347 28.41 -20.86 3.76
C ASN A 347 28.84 -19.39 3.93
N GLY A 348 29.01 -18.95 5.17
CA GLY A 348 29.47 -17.60 5.51
C GLY A 348 30.90 -17.30 5.03
N SER A 349 31.22 -16.00 4.95
CA SER A 349 32.56 -15.50 4.64
C SER A 349 33.41 -15.19 5.88
N VAL A 350 32.82 -15.31 7.07
CA VAL A 350 33.45 -15.16 8.38
C VAL A 350 33.17 -16.40 9.22
N GLY A 351 33.91 -16.60 10.31
CA GLY A 351 33.66 -17.73 11.22
C GLY A 351 32.20 -17.74 11.69
N GLN A 352 31.56 -18.91 11.61
CA GLN A 352 30.16 -19.10 12.03
C GLN A 352 30.11 -19.93 13.31
N SER A 353 29.05 -19.73 14.10
CA SER A 353 28.74 -20.58 15.25
C SER A 353 27.34 -21.20 15.19
N ILE A 354 27.22 -22.38 15.79
CA ILE A 354 25.94 -23.00 16.18
C ILE A 354 25.85 -22.88 17.70
N GLY A 355 24.86 -22.15 18.20
CA GLY A 355 24.69 -21.92 19.63
C GLY A 355 23.25 -21.64 20.04
N GLY A 356 23.12 -21.00 21.21
CA GLY A 356 21.84 -20.70 21.87
C GLY A 356 21.49 -21.68 22.98
N SER A 357 20.44 -21.37 23.74
CA SER A 357 20.04 -22.15 24.93
C SER A 357 19.32 -23.47 24.62
N ALA A 358 18.95 -23.73 23.37
CA ALA A 358 18.28 -24.95 22.93
C ALA A 358 19.15 -25.73 21.92
N GLY A 359 19.41 -27.01 22.23
CA GLY A 359 20.19 -27.88 21.35
C GLY A 359 19.53 -28.08 19.98
N THR A 360 20.33 -28.12 18.91
CA THR A 360 19.86 -28.30 17.52
C THR A 360 20.30 -29.65 16.96
N THR A 361 19.36 -30.37 16.35
CA THR A 361 19.64 -31.57 15.56
C THR A 361 19.40 -31.28 14.09
N PHE A 362 20.42 -31.46 13.27
CA PHE A 362 20.31 -31.38 11.81
C PHE A 362 20.07 -32.77 11.23
N ASN A 363 19.33 -32.86 10.13
CA ASN A 363 19.26 -34.09 9.34
C ASN A 363 20.55 -34.27 8.54
N ASN A 364 20.84 -33.30 7.65
CA ASN A 364 22.13 -33.18 6.99
C ASN A 364 22.73 -31.80 7.30
N LEU A 365 24.04 -31.77 7.54
CA LEU A 365 24.81 -30.54 7.76
C LEU A 365 25.95 -30.50 6.76
N THR A 366 26.10 -29.38 6.05
CA THR A 366 27.24 -29.11 5.18
C THR A 366 27.99 -27.90 5.70
N MET A 367 29.29 -28.09 5.96
CA MET A 367 30.21 -27.00 6.27
C MET A 367 30.88 -26.56 4.98
N ASN A 368 30.45 -25.41 4.45
CA ASN A 368 31.03 -24.79 3.26
C ASN A 368 31.56 -23.39 3.60
N ASN A 369 32.11 -23.25 4.80
CA ASN A 369 32.71 -22.02 5.30
C ASN A 369 34.20 -22.26 5.54
N ALA A 370 35.06 -21.59 4.78
CA ALA A 370 36.50 -21.71 4.88
C ALA A 370 37.09 -21.08 6.17
N SER A 371 36.35 -20.19 6.83
CA SER A 371 36.72 -19.57 8.11
C SER A 371 36.36 -20.41 9.33
N GLY A 372 35.70 -21.56 9.13
CA GLY A 372 35.37 -22.51 10.18
C GLY A 372 33.98 -22.35 10.79
N LEU A 373 33.55 -23.42 11.47
CA LEU A 373 32.29 -23.52 12.19
C LEU A 373 32.59 -23.97 13.62
N SER A 374 32.13 -23.20 14.62
CA SER A 374 32.21 -23.57 16.03
C SER A 374 30.83 -23.96 16.59
N THR A 375 30.86 -24.66 17.72
CA THR A 375 29.68 -24.91 18.56
C THR A 375 29.93 -24.31 19.92
N ASP A 376 28.93 -23.64 20.49
CA ASP A 376 29.01 -23.04 21.84
C ASP A 376 28.85 -24.08 22.96
#